data_AF-A0A8T3REP7-F1
#
_entry.id   AF-A0A8T3REP7-F1
#
_cell.length_a   1.000
_cell.length_b   1.000
_cell.length_c   1.000
_cell.angle_alpha   90.00
_cell.angle_beta   90.00
_cell.angle_gamma   90.00
#
_symmetry.space_group_name_H-M   'P 1'
#
loop_
_entity.id
_entity.type
_entity.pdbx_description
1 polymer ?
#
loop_
_entity_poly.entity_id
_entity_poly.type
_entity_poly.pdbx_seq_one_letter_code
_entity_poly.pdbx_strand_id
1 'polypeptide(L)'
;MEEEQPPKKVPGAAGVMLRKAWAILSAVIASLVLLAIGYAAYRLLPNRVVGYADIEEHFKYGSTGGEVNLGIPYWIWQAAPLVCAESLTEVADGRLTPDYLTRAAAYMSDETGAAEARRQLSREGYKALGLVYEHDGSSQERDLPAGISKRRYLGVDRVFLNCAACHAGTVRKTPDDPAVLVLGMPAHRFNFYAFEHFFFRCAAHQRFSKRDLIPEIQALGGDLS
;
A
#
# COMPACT_ATOMS: atom_id res chain seq x y z
N MET A 1 -80.66 -20.25 5.48
CA MET A 1 -79.95 -19.45 4.45
C MET A 1 -78.51 -19.92 4.49
N GLU A 2 -78.19 -20.92 3.68
CA GLU A 2 -76.85 -21.48 3.57
C GLU A 2 -76.15 -20.72 2.45
N GLU A 3 -75.11 -19.96 2.81
CA GLU A 3 -74.33 -19.17 1.87
C GLU A 3 -73.40 -20.10 1.09
N GLU A 4 -73.68 -20.26 -0.20
CA GLU A 4 -72.94 -21.14 -1.10
C GLU A 4 -71.53 -20.57 -1.34
N GLN A 5 -70.51 -21.27 -0.81
CA GLN A 5 -69.13 -20.84 -0.88
C GLN A 5 -68.57 -21.05 -2.31
N PRO A 6 -67.95 -20.04 -2.95
CA PRO A 6 -67.53 -20.14 -4.36
C PRO A 6 -66.39 -21.14 -4.57
N PRO A 7 -66.28 -21.74 -5.77
CA PRO A 7 -65.35 -22.84 -6.04
C PRO A 7 -63.89 -22.39 -5.90
N LYS A 8 -63.14 -23.12 -5.07
CA LYS A 8 -61.69 -22.92 -4.89
C LYS A 8 -60.95 -23.23 -6.19
N LYS A 9 -60.35 -22.20 -6.82
CA LYS A 9 -59.47 -22.35 -7.99
C LYS A 9 -58.28 -23.25 -7.63
N VAL A 10 -58.25 -24.47 -8.17
CA VAL A 10 -57.10 -25.38 -8.05
C VAL A 10 -56.04 -24.93 -9.06
N PRO A 11 -54.83 -24.51 -8.61
CA PRO A 11 -53.79 -24.06 -9.52
C PRO A 11 -53.30 -25.22 -10.40
N GLY A 12 -53.34 -25.05 -11.72
CA GLY A 12 -52.87 -26.05 -12.68
C GLY A 12 -51.39 -26.39 -12.50
N ALA A 13 -50.99 -27.61 -12.87
CA ALA A 13 -49.63 -28.14 -12.68
C ALA A 13 -48.51 -27.20 -13.18
N ALA A 14 -48.76 -26.46 -14.27
CA ALA A 14 -47.85 -25.44 -14.80
C ALA A 14 -47.60 -24.27 -13.84
N GLY A 15 -48.61 -23.82 -13.09
CA GLY A 15 -48.48 -22.75 -12.10
C GLY A 15 -47.71 -23.20 -10.85
N VAL A 16 -47.80 -24.48 -10.48
CA VAL A 16 -47.00 -25.07 -9.41
C VAL A 16 -45.53 -25.24 -9.84
N MET A 17 -45.28 -25.66 -11.09
CA MET A 17 -43.93 -25.76 -11.66
C MET A 17 -43.25 -24.39 -11.78
N LEU A 18 -43.96 -23.36 -12.22
CA LEU A 18 -43.44 -21.99 -12.29
C LEU A 18 -43.11 -21.43 -10.90
N ARG A 19 -43.98 -21.61 -9.90
CA ARG A 19 -43.70 -21.18 -8.51
C ARG A 19 -42.48 -21.88 -7.90
N LYS A 20 -42.30 -23.18 -8.16
CA LYS A 20 -41.11 -23.94 -7.73
C LYS A 20 -39.84 -23.44 -8.43
N ALA A 21 -39.90 -23.17 -9.73
CA ALA A 21 -38.76 -22.63 -10.49
C ALA A 21 -38.34 -21.24 -9.96
N TRP A 22 -39.30 -20.36 -9.66
CA TRP A 22 -39.02 -19.07 -9.04
C TRP A 22 -38.44 -19.19 -7.63
N ALA A 23 -38.98 -20.09 -6.80
CA ALA A 23 -38.43 -20.34 -5.46
C ALA A 23 -36.97 -20.85 -5.50
N ILE A 24 -36.66 -21.76 -6.43
CA ILE A 24 -35.29 -22.25 -6.66
C ILE A 24 -34.38 -21.11 -7.12
N LEU A 25 -34.82 -20.31 -8.10
CA LEU A 25 -34.05 -19.17 -8.60
C LEU A 25 -33.78 -18.15 -7.48
N SER A 26 -34.78 -17.80 -6.68
CA SER A 26 -34.62 -16.92 -5.53
C SER A 26 -33.64 -17.48 -4.49
N ALA A 27 -33.68 -18.78 -4.21
CA ALA A 27 -32.75 -19.43 -3.28
C ALA A 27 -31.31 -19.42 -3.82
N VAL A 28 -31.12 -19.66 -5.13
CA VAL A 28 -29.80 -19.58 -5.78
C VAL A 28 -29.26 -18.15 -5.72
N ILE A 29 -30.07 -17.14 -6.05
CA ILE A 29 -29.66 -15.74 -5.97
C ILE A 29 -29.31 -15.36 -4.53
N ALA A 30 -30.14 -15.71 -3.55
CA ALA A 30 -29.85 -15.45 -2.14
C ALA A 30 -28.54 -16.11 -1.69
N SER A 31 -28.28 -17.33 -2.13
CA SER A 31 -27.03 -18.04 -1.84
C SER A 31 -25.82 -17.34 -2.46
N LEU A 32 -25.91 -16.91 -3.72
CA LEU A 32 -24.85 -16.14 -4.39
C LEU A 32 -24.58 -14.80 -3.70
N VAL A 33 -25.64 -14.10 -3.26
CA VAL A 33 -25.51 -12.85 -2.52
C VAL A 33 -24.84 -13.10 -1.17
N LEU A 34 -25.23 -14.13 -0.43
CA LEU A 34 -24.59 -14.48 0.84
C LEU A 34 -23.12 -14.86 0.66
N LEU A 35 -22.78 -15.61 -0.39
CA LEU A 35 -21.39 -15.92 -0.74
C LEU A 35 -20.59 -14.68 -1.09
N ALA A 36 -21.16 -13.77 -1.89
CA ALA A 36 -20.51 -12.51 -2.25
C ALA A 36 -20.28 -11.62 -1.02
N ILE A 37 -21.26 -11.51 -0.12
CA ILE A 37 -21.14 -10.78 1.15
C ILE A 37 -20.08 -11.44 2.03
N GLY A 38 -20.11 -12.77 2.19
CA GLY A 38 -19.13 -13.52 2.96
C GLY A 38 -17.70 -13.34 2.43
N TYR A 39 -17.53 -13.37 1.11
CA TYR A 39 -16.24 -13.12 0.45
C TYR A 39 -15.78 -11.67 0.63
N ALA A 40 -16.66 -10.69 0.40
CA ALA A 40 -16.36 -9.28 0.60
C ALA A 40 -15.99 -8.99 2.07
N ALA A 41 -16.72 -9.57 3.00
CA ALA A 41 -16.46 -9.51 4.43
C ALA A 41 -15.06 -10.08 4.76
N TYR A 42 -14.77 -11.30 4.30
CA TYR A 42 -13.46 -11.92 4.46
C TYR A 42 -12.32 -11.08 3.87
N ARG A 43 -12.55 -10.41 2.74
CA ARG A 43 -11.52 -9.63 2.04
C ARG A 43 -11.30 -8.23 2.62
N LEU A 44 -12.38 -7.54 3.04
CA LEU A 44 -12.36 -6.10 3.32
C LEU A 44 -12.45 -5.76 4.82
N LEU A 45 -13.07 -6.60 5.65
CA LEU A 45 -13.19 -6.34 7.10
C LEU A 45 -11.87 -6.51 7.88
N PRO A 46 -10.94 -7.43 7.51
CA PRO A 46 -9.73 -7.60 8.30
C PRO A 46 -8.91 -6.30 8.40
N ASN A 47 -8.69 -5.89 9.64
CA ASN A 47 -7.92 -4.71 9.99
C ASN A 47 -6.72 -5.14 10.84
N ARG A 48 -5.58 -5.48 10.20
CA ARG A 48 -4.42 -6.06 10.88
C ARG A 48 -3.33 -5.01 11.06
N VAL A 49 -3.06 -4.69 12.32
CA VAL A 49 -1.93 -3.85 12.72
C VAL A 49 -0.63 -4.64 12.61
N VAL A 50 0.44 -3.99 12.15
CA VAL A 50 1.80 -4.52 12.31
C VAL A 50 2.35 -4.02 13.64
N GLY A 51 2.67 -4.96 14.52
CA GLY A 51 3.28 -4.74 15.83
C GLY A 51 4.55 -5.58 15.99
N TYR A 52 5.42 -5.16 16.89
CA TYR A 52 6.70 -5.83 17.17
C TYR A 52 6.81 -6.04 18.68
N ALA A 53 7.43 -7.14 19.10
CA ALA A 53 7.63 -7.45 20.52
C ALA A 53 8.73 -6.59 21.14
N ASP A 54 9.77 -6.31 20.35
CA ASP A 54 10.81 -5.37 20.73
C ASP A 54 10.31 -3.92 20.63
N ILE A 55 10.56 -3.15 21.68
CA ILE A 55 10.05 -1.77 21.81
C ILE A 55 10.72 -0.84 20.79
N GLU A 56 12.01 -1.04 20.48
CA GLU A 56 12.74 -0.20 19.52
C GLU A 56 12.23 -0.45 18.10
N GLU A 57 12.03 -1.71 17.73
CA GLU A 57 11.39 -2.11 16.47
C GLU A 57 9.95 -1.59 16.37
N HIS A 58 9.17 -1.68 17.45
CA HIS A 58 7.81 -1.16 17.46
C HIS A 58 7.78 0.35 17.32
N PHE A 59 8.71 1.07 17.94
CA PHE A 59 8.83 2.51 17.77
C PHE A 59 9.21 2.90 16.34
N LYS A 60 10.12 2.16 15.69
CA LYS A 60 10.55 2.43 14.32
C LYS A 60 9.48 2.11 13.27
N TYR A 61 8.75 1.00 13.42
CA TYR A 61 7.91 0.42 12.34
C TYR A 61 6.47 0.09 12.73
N GLY A 62 6.12 0.21 14.01
CA GLY A 62 4.81 -0.16 14.53
C GLY A 62 3.69 0.74 14.00
N SER A 63 2.54 0.12 13.76
CA SER A 63 1.34 0.83 13.29
C SER A 63 0.75 1.74 14.37
N THR A 64 0.53 3.00 14.02
CA THR A 64 -0.08 4.02 14.89
C THR A 64 -1.51 4.39 14.50
N GLY A 65 -2.02 3.83 13.40
CA GLY A 65 -3.39 4.04 12.92
C GLY A 65 -3.52 5.08 11.80
N GLY A 66 -2.48 5.89 11.54
CA GLY A 66 -2.47 6.87 10.45
C GLY A 66 -2.67 6.25 9.07
N GLU A 67 -2.30 4.99 8.89
CA GLU A 67 -2.43 4.22 7.65
C GLU A 67 -3.89 4.06 7.21
N VAL A 68 -4.85 4.15 8.13
CA VAL A 68 -6.30 4.01 7.86
C VAL A 68 -6.85 5.22 7.11
N ASN A 69 -6.37 6.43 7.41
CA ASN A 69 -6.91 7.65 6.83
C ASN A 69 -6.00 8.21 5.74
N LEU A 70 -4.70 8.32 6.04
CA LEU A 70 -3.72 9.00 5.20
C LEU A 70 -2.74 8.02 4.52
N GLY A 71 -2.89 6.72 4.77
CA GLY A 71 -1.95 5.72 4.28
C GLY A 71 -1.91 5.60 2.76
N ILE A 72 -0.71 5.44 2.22
CA ILE A 72 -0.45 5.22 0.81
C ILE A 72 -0.41 3.70 0.59
N PRO A 73 -1.05 3.13 -0.45
CA PRO A 73 -0.90 1.72 -0.75
C PRO A 73 0.58 1.33 -0.88
N TYR A 74 1.01 0.26 -0.21
CA TYR A 74 2.41 -0.15 -0.10
C TYR A 74 3.10 -0.23 -1.46
N TRP A 75 2.43 -0.78 -2.46
CA TRP A 75 3.01 -0.89 -3.80
C TRP A 75 3.10 0.44 -4.55
N ILE A 76 2.19 1.37 -4.30
CA ILE A 76 2.31 2.75 -4.82
C ILE A 76 3.50 3.44 -4.15
N TRP A 77 3.70 3.24 -2.85
CA TRP A 77 4.91 3.69 -2.16
C TRP A 77 6.17 3.14 -2.84
N GLN A 78 6.26 1.82 -3.06
CA GLN A 78 7.45 1.24 -3.70
C GLN A 78 7.67 1.77 -5.13
N ALA A 79 6.61 2.01 -5.91
CA ALA A 79 6.71 2.45 -7.30
C ALA A 79 6.92 3.97 -7.48
N ALA A 80 6.43 4.80 -6.55
CA ALA A 80 6.34 6.24 -6.76
C ALA A 80 7.68 6.92 -7.09
N PRO A 81 8.81 6.62 -6.44
CA PRO A 81 10.09 7.26 -6.76
C PRO A 81 10.57 7.03 -8.20
N LEU A 82 10.17 5.92 -8.83
CA LEU A 82 10.55 5.58 -10.21
C LEU A 82 9.55 6.15 -11.21
N VAL A 83 8.26 5.98 -10.95
CA VAL A 83 7.18 6.49 -11.81
C VAL A 83 7.18 8.02 -11.85
N CYS A 84 7.49 8.66 -10.74
CA CYS A 84 7.52 10.11 -10.55
C CYS A 84 8.96 10.62 -10.32
N ALA A 85 9.96 10.00 -10.95
CA ALA A 85 11.38 10.34 -10.77
C ALA A 85 11.71 11.82 -11.06
N GLU A 86 11.05 12.41 -12.05
CA GLU A 86 11.17 13.85 -12.37
C GLU A 86 10.69 14.72 -11.20
N SER A 87 9.46 14.48 -10.72
CA SER A 87 8.92 15.19 -9.55
C SER A 87 9.75 15.00 -8.29
N LEU A 88 10.35 13.82 -8.10
CA LEU A 88 11.26 13.57 -6.98
C LEU A 88 12.54 14.41 -7.11
N THR A 89 13.11 14.48 -8.32
CA THR A 89 14.34 15.23 -8.58
C THR A 89 14.15 16.72 -8.33
N GLU A 90 12.99 17.26 -8.67
CA GLU A 90 12.63 18.66 -8.43
C GLU A 90 12.55 19.03 -6.94
N VAL A 91 12.16 18.09 -6.08
CA VAL A 91 11.92 18.38 -4.64
C VAL A 91 13.03 17.87 -3.72
N ALA A 92 13.88 16.96 -4.18
CA ALA A 92 14.91 16.30 -3.37
C ALA A 92 16.14 17.18 -3.06
N ASP A 93 16.14 18.48 -3.39
CA ASP A 93 17.15 19.46 -2.97
C ASP A 93 18.60 19.02 -3.27
N GLY A 94 18.83 18.45 -4.46
CA GLY A 94 20.16 17.98 -4.88
C GLY A 94 20.71 16.78 -4.10
N ARG A 95 19.89 16.11 -3.28
CA ARG A 95 20.30 14.95 -2.46
C ARG A 95 20.30 13.61 -3.23
N LEU A 96 19.78 13.60 -4.45
CA LEU A 96 19.86 12.45 -5.35
C LEU A 96 21.19 12.43 -6.10
N THR A 97 21.62 11.25 -6.53
CA THR A 97 22.78 11.16 -7.42
C THR A 97 22.44 11.79 -8.79
N PRO A 98 23.42 12.41 -9.48
CA PRO A 98 23.16 13.07 -10.77
C PRO A 98 22.62 12.14 -11.86
N ASP A 99 22.89 10.83 -11.76
CA ASP A 99 22.47 9.79 -12.69
C ASP A 99 21.13 9.13 -12.33
N TYR A 100 20.46 9.56 -11.25
CA TYR A 100 19.20 8.97 -10.78
C TYR A 100 18.12 8.90 -11.87
N LEU A 101 17.90 10.00 -12.60
CA LEU A 101 16.90 10.05 -13.68
C LEU A 101 17.22 9.07 -14.80
N THR A 102 18.50 8.96 -15.18
CA THR A 102 18.97 8.03 -16.22
C THR A 102 18.73 6.59 -15.79
N ARG A 103 19.05 6.25 -14.54
CA ARG A 103 18.82 4.92 -13.96
C ARG A 103 17.32 4.60 -13.88
N ALA A 104 16.49 5.54 -13.43
CA ALA A 104 15.04 5.39 -13.39
C ALA A 104 14.43 5.15 -14.78
N ALA A 105 14.91 5.88 -15.80
CA ALA A 105 14.47 5.70 -17.19
C ALA A 105 14.88 4.34 -17.76
N ALA A 106 16.10 3.86 -17.46
CA ALA A 106 16.59 2.57 -17.95
C ALA A 106 15.75 1.39 -17.44
N TYR A 107 15.23 1.43 -16.20
CA TYR A 107 14.40 0.35 -15.67
C TYR A 107 13.05 0.19 -16.38
N MET A 108 12.58 1.18 -17.13
CA MET A 108 11.40 0.99 -17.99
C MET A 108 11.67 0.13 -19.23
N SER A 109 12.90 -0.33 -19.43
CA SER A 109 13.31 -1.08 -20.64
C SER A 109 13.85 -2.51 -20.39
N ASP A 110 13.93 -2.99 -19.13
CA ASP A 110 14.44 -4.33 -18.79
C ASP A 110 13.50 -5.13 -17.87
N GLU A 111 12.98 -6.26 -18.36
CA GLU A 111 11.97 -7.09 -17.69
C GLU A 111 12.52 -8.21 -16.78
N THR A 112 13.81 -8.58 -16.86
CA THR A 112 14.25 -9.92 -16.39
C THR A 112 15.11 -9.99 -15.12
N GLY A 113 15.59 -8.86 -14.56
CA GLY A 113 16.51 -8.89 -13.40
C GLY A 113 16.25 -7.91 -12.25
N ALA A 114 15.22 -7.07 -12.31
CA ALA A 114 15.31 -5.78 -11.62
C ALA A 114 14.30 -5.51 -10.49
N ALA A 115 13.59 -6.51 -9.92
CA ALA A 115 12.72 -6.24 -8.76
C ALA A 115 13.51 -5.65 -7.57
N GLU A 116 14.65 -6.25 -7.22
CA GLU A 116 15.50 -5.71 -6.15
C GLU A 116 16.21 -4.43 -6.55
N ALA A 117 16.70 -4.32 -7.79
CA ALA A 117 17.35 -3.10 -8.27
C ALA A 117 16.38 -1.89 -8.29
N ARG A 118 15.12 -2.12 -8.65
CA ARG A 118 14.03 -1.12 -8.58
C ARG A 118 13.74 -0.73 -7.13
N ARG A 119 13.65 -1.70 -6.22
CA ARG A 119 13.48 -1.41 -4.78
C ARG A 119 14.66 -0.62 -4.25
N GLN A 120 15.89 -0.96 -4.62
CA GLN A 120 17.08 -0.20 -4.24
C GLN A 120 17.01 1.25 -4.73
N LEU A 121 16.62 1.49 -5.97
CA LEU A 121 16.43 2.84 -6.51
C LEU A 121 15.28 3.58 -5.80
N SER A 122 14.20 2.87 -5.47
CA SER A 122 13.08 3.42 -4.69
C SER A 122 13.53 3.88 -3.30
N ARG A 123 14.30 3.04 -2.60
CA ARG A 123 14.91 3.37 -1.30
C ARG A 123 15.86 4.55 -1.40
N GLU A 124 16.68 4.63 -2.47
CA GLU A 124 17.53 5.79 -2.75
C GLU A 124 16.70 7.08 -2.87
N GLY A 125 15.58 7.03 -3.59
CA GLY A 125 14.66 8.14 -3.71
C GLY A 125 14.11 8.63 -2.36
N TYR A 126 13.68 7.69 -1.52
CA TYR A 126 13.20 8.01 -0.16
C TYR A 126 14.31 8.49 0.78
N LYS A 127 15.54 7.98 0.65
CA LYS A 127 16.72 8.48 1.39
C LYS A 127 17.02 9.94 1.04
N ALA A 128 16.82 10.35 -0.21
CA ALA A 128 17.00 11.74 -0.62
C ALA A 128 15.99 12.68 0.07
N LEU A 129 14.78 12.19 0.38
CA LEU A 129 13.80 12.91 1.21
C LEU A 129 14.17 12.93 2.71
N GLY A 130 15.27 12.27 3.09
CA GLY A 130 15.79 12.25 4.46
C GLY A 130 15.25 11.12 5.33
N LEU A 131 14.54 10.15 4.76
CA LEU A 131 14.10 8.96 5.46
C LEU A 131 15.29 8.01 5.71
N VAL A 132 15.28 7.34 6.86
CA VAL A 132 16.40 6.50 7.31
C VAL A 132 16.08 5.03 7.11
N TYR A 133 16.88 4.37 6.28
CA TYR A 133 16.82 2.92 6.09
C TYR A 133 17.94 2.27 6.91
N GLU A 134 17.59 1.18 7.58
CA GLU A 134 18.54 0.31 8.27
C GLU A 134 18.52 -1.09 7.64
N HIS A 135 19.56 -1.86 7.92
CA HIS A 135 19.60 -3.27 7.57
C HIS A 135 18.92 -4.08 8.68
N ASP A 136 18.24 -5.15 8.30
CA ASP A 136 17.71 -6.13 9.24
C ASP A 136 18.82 -7.04 9.80
N GLY A 137 18.44 -7.98 10.67
CA GLY A 137 19.39 -8.93 11.26
C GLY A 137 20.10 -9.85 10.26
N SER A 138 19.68 -9.87 8.99
CA SER A 138 20.30 -10.63 7.90
C SER A 138 21.19 -9.77 6.99
N SER A 139 21.46 -8.52 7.36
CA SER A 139 22.16 -7.52 6.54
C SER A 139 21.44 -7.16 5.24
N GLN A 140 20.14 -7.43 5.13
CA GLN A 140 19.31 -6.93 4.03
C GLN A 140 18.73 -5.57 4.42
N GLU A 141 18.83 -4.59 3.52
CA GLU A 141 18.18 -3.30 3.75
C GLU A 141 16.65 -3.47 3.79
N ARG A 142 16.00 -2.92 4.81
CA ARG A 142 14.55 -3.06 4.98
C ARG A 142 13.77 -2.39 3.84
N ASP A 143 12.60 -2.93 3.56
CA ASP A 143 11.69 -2.38 2.53
C ASP A 143 11.09 -1.01 2.90
N LEU A 144 10.98 -0.71 4.21
CA LEU A 144 10.44 0.54 4.72
C LEU A 144 11.47 1.21 5.64
N PRO A 145 11.57 2.55 5.62
CA PRO A 145 12.45 3.27 6.50
C PRO A 145 11.89 3.34 7.92
N ALA A 146 12.77 3.51 8.91
CA ALA A 146 12.35 3.87 10.25
C ALA A 146 11.52 5.16 10.19
N GLY A 147 10.36 5.16 10.83
CA GLY A 147 9.39 6.25 10.69
C GLY A 147 8.19 5.92 9.82
N ILE A 148 8.20 4.78 9.11
CA ILE A 148 7.10 4.36 8.26
C ILE A 148 6.54 3.03 8.77
N SER A 149 5.25 3.05 9.10
CA SER A 149 4.53 1.87 9.54
C SER A 149 3.69 1.27 8.43
N LYS A 150 3.26 0.02 8.61
CA LYS A 150 2.41 -0.72 7.66
C LYS A 150 1.19 -1.29 8.36
N ARG A 151 0.04 -1.29 7.68
CA ARG A 151 -1.21 -1.86 8.17
C ARG A 151 -2.03 -2.43 7.04
N ARG A 152 -2.66 -3.59 7.27
CA ARG A 152 -3.65 -4.16 6.35
C ARG A 152 -5.01 -3.56 6.64
N TYR A 153 -5.58 -2.83 5.68
CA TYR A 153 -6.89 -2.18 5.81
C TYR A 153 -7.64 -2.22 4.47
N LEU A 154 -8.93 -2.58 4.49
CA LEU A 154 -9.78 -2.71 3.29
C LEU A 154 -9.14 -3.58 2.18
N GLY A 155 -8.48 -4.67 2.58
CA GLY A 155 -7.89 -5.60 1.63
C GLY A 155 -6.62 -5.11 0.93
N VAL A 156 -6.00 -4.02 1.40
CA VAL A 156 -4.71 -3.52 0.89
C VAL A 156 -3.75 -3.21 2.04
N ASP A 157 -2.45 -3.39 1.80
CA ASP A 157 -1.43 -2.91 2.72
C ASP A 157 -1.20 -1.42 2.47
N ARG A 158 -1.28 -0.62 3.52
CA ARG A 158 -1.07 0.82 3.48
C ARG A 158 0.07 1.19 4.41
N VAL A 159 0.85 2.17 4.00
CA VAL A 159 1.97 2.70 4.77
C VAL A 159 1.78 4.17 5.07
N PHE A 160 2.24 4.61 6.23
CA PHE A 160 2.20 6.01 6.62
C PHE A 160 3.27 6.35 7.64
N LEU A 161 3.46 7.65 7.91
CA LEU A 161 4.35 8.14 8.94
C LEU A 161 3.90 7.67 10.33
N ASN A 162 4.87 7.26 11.15
CA ASN A 162 4.71 6.99 12.57
C ASN A 162 5.64 7.92 13.40
N CYS A 163 5.74 7.66 14.71
CA CYS A 163 6.49 8.49 15.64
C CYS A 163 7.97 8.66 15.27
N ALA A 164 8.63 7.60 14.78
CA ALA A 164 10.05 7.63 14.47
C ALA A 164 10.39 8.54 13.28
N ALA A 165 9.42 8.93 12.45
CA ALA A 165 9.66 9.87 11.35
C ALA A 165 10.11 11.25 11.85
N CYS A 166 9.66 11.64 13.06
CA CYS A 166 10.01 12.92 13.68
C CYS A 166 10.91 12.76 14.91
N HIS A 167 10.81 11.62 15.60
CA HIS A 167 11.50 11.33 16.86
C HIS A 167 12.59 10.25 16.73
N ALA A 168 13.17 10.10 15.55
CA ALA A 168 14.43 9.39 15.37
C ALA A 168 15.35 10.19 14.43
N GLY A 169 16.64 10.21 14.74
CA GLY A 169 17.66 10.92 13.96
C GLY A 169 18.92 10.08 13.82
N THR A 170 19.87 10.55 13.02
CA THR A 170 21.16 9.86 12.87
C THR A 170 22.34 10.73 13.28
N VAL A 171 23.33 10.14 13.95
CA VAL A 171 24.57 10.83 14.31
C VAL A 171 25.77 10.08 13.78
N ARG A 172 26.86 10.80 13.53
CA ARG A 172 28.18 10.22 13.28
C ARG A 172 29.11 10.66 14.39
N LYS A 173 29.99 9.76 14.86
CA LYS A 173 30.98 10.10 15.90
C LYS A 173 32.11 10.96 15.31
N THR A 174 32.54 10.61 14.10
CA THR A 174 33.46 11.40 13.26
C THR A 174 32.88 11.56 11.85
N PRO A 175 33.40 12.47 11.00
CA PRO A 175 32.89 12.65 9.64
C PRO A 175 32.87 11.37 8.79
N ASP A 176 33.83 10.47 9.00
CA ASP A 176 34.02 9.25 8.20
C ASP A 176 33.25 8.04 8.75
N ASP A 177 32.75 8.10 9.99
CA ASP A 177 32.01 6.99 10.59
C ASP A 177 30.64 6.81 9.95
N PRO A 178 30.12 5.56 9.85
CA PRO A 178 28.74 5.32 9.44
C PRO A 178 27.77 6.03 10.39
N ALA A 179 26.66 6.52 9.83
CA ALA A 179 25.62 7.15 10.61
C ALA A 179 24.88 6.09 11.44
N VAL A 180 24.63 6.40 12.72
CA VAL A 180 23.92 5.53 13.66
C VAL A 180 22.55 6.13 13.96
N LEU A 181 21.50 5.32 13.85
CA LEU A 181 20.13 5.70 14.22
C LEU A 181 20.01 5.81 15.75
N VAL A 182 19.48 6.93 16.23
CA VAL A 182 19.23 7.21 17.64
C VAL A 182 17.74 7.49 17.82
N LEU A 183 17.07 6.65 18.61
CA LEU A 183 15.66 6.82 18.95
C LEU A 183 15.49 7.93 19.99
N GLY A 184 14.41 8.70 19.89
CA GLY A 184 14.15 9.88 20.72
C GLY A 184 14.88 11.15 20.29
N MET A 185 15.76 11.07 19.28
CA MET A 185 16.45 12.22 18.71
C MET A 185 15.55 12.98 17.71
N PRO A 186 15.67 14.31 17.56
CA PRO A 186 15.00 15.03 16.48
C PRO A 186 15.46 14.54 15.09
N ALA A 187 14.49 14.34 14.20
CA ALA A 187 14.68 13.93 12.80
C ALA A 187 15.20 15.06 11.91
N HIS A 188 16.37 15.61 12.22
CA HIS A 188 17.00 16.74 11.51
C HIS A 188 17.32 16.49 10.02
N ARG A 189 17.26 15.23 9.55
CA ARG A 189 17.47 14.88 8.13
C ARG A 189 16.17 14.86 7.33
N PHE A 190 15.06 14.52 7.97
CA PHE A 190 13.78 14.31 7.31
C PHE A 190 13.23 15.65 6.80
N ASN A 191 13.11 15.75 5.47
CA ASN A 191 12.56 16.93 4.83
C ASN A 191 11.07 16.71 4.58
N PHE A 192 10.25 17.00 5.59
CA PHE A 192 8.81 16.80 5.53
C PHE A 192 8.14 17.58 4.39
N TYR A 193 8.59 18.81 4.15
CA TYR A 193 8.11 19.63 3.02
C TYR A 193 8.37 18.94 1.68
N ALA A 194 9.60 18.50 1.42
CA ALA A 194 9.93 17.77 0.18
C ALA A 194 9.15 16.45 0.06
N PHE A 195 8.94 15.75 1.18
CA PHE A 195 8.17 14.52 1.22
C PHE A 195 6.70 14.73 0.82
N GLU A 196 6.02 15.71 1.42
CA GLU A 196 4.64 16.03 1.05
C GLU A 196 4.54 16.53 -0.39
N HIS A 197 5.43 17.44 -0.78
CA HIS A 197 5.46 17.99 -2.14
C HIS A 197 5.76 16.93 -3.19
N PHE A 198 6.58 15.94 -2.89
CA PHE A 198 6.81 14.80 -3.78
C PHE A 198 5.50 14.08 -4.08
N PHE A 199 4.72 13.70 -3.05
CA PHE A 199 3.47 12.99 -3.27
C PHE A 199 2.40 13.84 -3.95
N PHE A 200 2.29 15.14 -3.62
CA PHE A 200 1.36 16.03 -4.32
C PHE A 200 1.72 16.21 -5.79
N ARG A 201 3.01 16.43 -6.10
CA ARG A 201 3.49 16.54 -7.49
C ARG A 201 3.32 15.24 -8.24
N CYS A 202 3.67 14.11 -7.61
CA CYS A 202 3.50 12.79 -8.20
C CYS A 202 2.03 12.52 -8.54
N ALA A 203 1.09 12.75 -7.60
CA ALA A 203 -0.33 12.55 -7.85
C ALA A 203 -0.90 13.43 -8.98
N ALA A 204 -0.34 14.63 -9.18
CA ALA A 204 -0.70 15.53 -10.27
C ALA A 204 0.05 15.23 -11.59
N HIS A 205 1.06 14.36 -11.56
CA HIS A 205 1.92 14.07 -12.70
C HIS A 205 1.25 13.13 -13.71
N GLN A 206 1.47 13.36 -15.00
CA GLN A 206 0.89 12.53 -16.07
C GLN A 206 1.27 11.04 -16.00
N ARG A 207 2.44 10.73 -15.41
CA ARG A 207 2.91 9.35 -15.20
C ARG A 207 2.26 8.68 -13.99
N PHE A 208 1.55 9.41 -13.14
CA PHE A 208 0.72 8.79 -12.10
C PHE A 208 -0.59 8.29 -12.72
N SER A 209 -0.44 7.28 -13.56
CA SER A 209 -1.49 6.70 -14.38
C SER A 209 -1.47 5.18 -14.22
N LYS A 210 -2.60 4.52 -14.50
CA LYS A 210 -2.65 3.04 -14.51
C LYS A 210 -1.64 2.44 -15.48
N ARG A 211 -1.38 3.12 -16.60
CA ARG A 211 -0.47 2.65 -17.66
C ARG A 211 0.97 2.55 -17.17
N ASP A 212 1.39 3.43 -16.27
CA ASP A 212 2.78 3.48 -15.79
C ASP A 212 2.92 2.84 -14.39
N LEU A 213 1.91 2.98 -13.52
CA LEU A 213 1.94 2.42 -12.16
C LEU A 213 1.78 0.90 -12.14
N ILE A 214 0.83 0.33 -12.89
CA ILE A 214 0.54 -1.11 -12.80
C ILE A 214 1.73 -1.96 -13.25
N PRO A 215 2.37 -1.69 -14.41
CA PRO A 215 3.55 -2.46 -14.82
C PRO A 215 4.70 -2.34 -13.83
N GLU A 216 4.94 -1.14 -13.28
CA GLU A 216 6.00 -0.95 -12.29
C GLU A 216 5.71 -1.71 -10.98
N ILE A 217 4.47 -1.69 -10.51
CA ILE A 217 4.06 -2.48 -9.34
C ILE A 217 4.28 -3.98 -9.60
N GLN A 218 3.89 -4.48 -10.78
CA GLN A 218 4.09 -5.89 -11.15
C GLN A 218 5.59 -6.23 -11.22
N ALA A 219 6.42 -5.35 -11.80
CA ALA A 219 7.86 -5.51 -11.88
C ALA A 219 8.56 -5.47 -10.50
N LEU A 220 7.98 -4.75 -9.54
CA LEU A 220 8.38 -4.73 -8.13
C LEU A 220 7.93 -5.99 -7.36
N GLY A 221 7.18 -6.90 -7.98
CA GLY A 221 6.66 -8.13 -7.37
C GLY A 221 5.28 -7.98 -6.72
N GLY A 222 4.56 -6.88 -7.00
CA GLY A 222 3.18 -6.71 -6.56
C GLY A 222 2.24 -7.55 -7.41
N ASP A 223 1.59 -8.52 -6.78
CA ASP A 223 0.52 -9.28 -7.41
C ASP A 223 -0.78 -8.48 -7.43
N LEU A 224 -1.13 -7.97 -8.62
CA LEU A 224 -2.36 -7.23 -8.89
C LEU A 224 -3.37 -8.06 -9.72
N SER A 225 -3.11 -9.36 -9.90
CA SER A 225 -3.97 -10.27 -10.67
C SER A 225 -5.19 -10.79 -9.91
#